data_AF-F8QCS3-F1
#
_entry.id   AF-F8QCS3-F1
#
_cell.length_a   1.000
_cell.length_b   1.000
_cell.length_c   1.000
_cell.angle_alpha   90.00
_cell.angle_beta   90.00
_cell.angle_gamma   90.00
#
_symmetry.space_group_name_H-M   'P 1'
#
loop_
_entity.id
_entity.type
_entity.pdbx_description
1 polymer ?
#
loop_
_entity_poly.entity_id
_entity_poly.type
_entity_poly.pdbx_seq_one_letter_code
_entity_poly.pdbx_strand_id
1 'polypeptide(L)'
;RKKYKAFREALMLNYEDDEEYFADDKRKIAYVLSFMTGGAAAAFRTEWMETKIEKRMRGENLKSTYESFEWFATKMETRFKNVHEQLAARNDIMILRQGKNTAEKHFEHFEELRREANYL
;
A
#
# COMPACT_ATOMS: atom_id res chain seq x y z
N ARG A 1 -0.36 6.45 7.34
CA ARG A 1 -0.11 5.18 8.07
C ARG A 1 -1.34 4.36 8.50
N LYS A 2 -2.18 4.80 9.45
CA LYS A 2 -3.29 3.98 10.01
C LYS A 2 -4.33 3.54 8.95
N LYS A 3 -4.64 4.39 7.96
CA LYS A 3 -5.64 4.09 6.92
C LYS A 3 -5.22 2.98 5.96
N TYR A 4 -3.94 2.91 5.57
CA TYR A 4 -3.46 1.84 4.66
C TYR A 4 -3.32 0.49 5.37
N LYS A 5 -2.82 0.50 6.62
CA LYS A 5 -2.78 -0.72 7.45
C LYS A 5 -4.20 -1.27 7.70
N ALA A 6 -5.13 -0.42 8.16
CA ALA A 6 -6.53 -0.82 8.36
C ALA A 6 -7.19 -1.30 7.06
N PHE A 7 -6.87 -0.69 5.92
CA PHE A 7 -7.33 -1.16 4.62
C PHE A 7 -6.80 -2.57 4.29
N ARG A 8 -5.51 -2.84 4.53
CA ARG A 8 -4.93 -4.19 4.33
C ARG A 8 -5.56 -5.23 5.26
N GLU A 9 -5.77 -4.89 6.53
CA GLU A 9 -6.43 -5.77 7.50
C GLU A 9 -7.87 -6.09 7.05
N ALA A 10 -8.62 -5.08 6.58
CA ALA A 10 -9.96 -5.29 6.04
C ALA A 10 -9.97 -6.18 4.79
N LEU A 11 -8.99 -6.04 3.90
CA LEU A 11 -8.86 -6.91 2.72
C LEU A 11 -8.62 -8.37 3.12
N MET A 12 -7.74 -8.62 4.09
CA MET A 12 -7.46 -9.97 4.57
C MET A 12 -8.71 -10.63 5.15
N LEU A 13 -9.48 -9.91 5.97
CA LEU A 13 -10.73 -10.41 6.51
C LEU A 13 -11.74 -10.81 5.42
N ASN A 14 -11.85 -10.03 4.34
CA ASN A 14 -12.74 -10.38 3.22
C ASN A 14 -12.23 -11.59 2.42
N TYR A 15 -10.90 -11.77 2.30
CA TYR A 15 -10.33 -12.91 1.58
C TYR A 15 -10.50 -14.22 2.35
N GLU A 16 -10.45 -14.16 3.68
CA GLU A 16 -10.68 -15.32 4.57
C GLU A 16 -12.17 -15.68 4.66
N ASP A 17 -13.09 -14.72 4.52
CA ASP A 17 -14.53 -14.95 4.56
C ASP A 17 -15.05 -15.73 3.34
N ASP A 18 -14.48 -15.49 2.15
CA ASP A 18 -14.87 -16.16 0.90
C ASP A 18 -13.64 -16.63 0.10
N GLU A 19 -12.96 -17.64 0.63
CA GLU A 19 -11.73 -18.19 0.04
C GLU A 19 -11.94 -18.70 -1.40
N GLU A 20 -13.11 -19.31 -1.69
CA GLU A 20 -13.42 -19.83 -3.03
C GLU A 20 -13.55 -18.69 -4.04
N TYR A 21 -14.27 -17.61 -3.69
CA TYR A 21 -14.38 -16.44 -4.55
C TYR A 21 -13.03 -15.75 -4.76
N PHE A 22 -12.21 -15.65 -3.72
CA PHE A 22 -10.92 -14.96 -3.77
C PHE A 22 -9.74 -15.87 -4.17
N ALA A 23 -9.99 -17.11 -4.59
CA ALA A 23 -8.97 -18.00 -5.14
C ALA A 23 -8.33 -17.45 -6.43
N ASP A 24 -9.08 -16.65 -7.22
CA ASP A 24 -8.57 -15.98 -8.42
C ASP A 24 -7.99 -14.59 -8.09
N ASP A 25 -6.71 -14.40 -8.36
CA ASP A 25 -6.01 -13.12 -8.19
C ASP A 25 -6.68 -11.98 -8.97
N LYS A 26 -7.35 -12.26 -10.09
CA LYS A 26 -8.11 -11.22 -10.81
C LYS A 26 -9.26 -10.68 -9.99
N ARG A 27 -9.93 -11.54 -9.21
CA ARG A 27 -11.04 -11.15 -8.34
C ARG A 27 -10.54 -10.35 -7.15
N LYS A 28 -9.41 -10.75 -6.55
CA LYS A 28 -8.72 -9.96 -5.52
C LYS A 28 -8.35 -8.57 -6.02
N ILE A 29 -7.72 -8.47 -7.20
CA ILE A 29 -7.32 -7.18 -7.80
C ILE A 29 -8.56 -6.32 -8.10
N ALA A 30 -9.60 -6.90 -8.71
CA ALA A 30 -10.83 -6.17 -9.03
C ALA A 30 -11.52 -5.63 -7.75
N TYR A 31 -11.53 -6.43 -6.70
CA TYR A 31 -12.07 -6.04 -5.40
C TYR A 31 -11.31 -4.85 -4.82
N VAL A 32 -9.97 -4.90 -4.77
CA VAL A 32 -9.14 -3.78 -4.29
C VAL A 32 -9.37 -2.50 -5.10
N LEU A 33 -9.43 -2.60 -6.43
CA LEU A 33 -9.68 -1.46 -7.31
C LEU A 33 -11.05 -0.82 -7.07
N SER A 34 -12.06 -1.59 -6.62
CA SER A 34 -13.40 -1.06 -6.36
C SER A 34 -13.43 -0.02 -5.22
N PHE A 35 -12.53 -0.15 -4.22
CA PHE A 35 -12.40 0.80 -3.11
C PHE A 35 -11.66 2.08 -3.47
N MET A 36 -11.03 2.15 -4.64
CA MET A 36 -10.22 3.28 -5.07
C MET A 36 -11.07 4.37 -5.73
N THR A 37 -11.90 5.03 -4.94
CA THR A 37 -12.91 5.98 -5.42
C THR A 37 -12.48 7.45 -5.32
N GLY A 38 -11.41 7.77 -4.58
CA GLY A 38 -10.98 9.16 -4.37
C GLY A 38 -9.47 9.40 -4.47
N GLY A 39 -9.11 10.64 -4.76
CA GLY A 39 -7.74 11.16 -4.71
C GLY A 39 -6.74 10.36 -5.57
N ALA A 40 -5.53 10.17 -5.03
CA ALA A 40 -4.46 9.42 -5.69
C ALA A 40 -4.82 7.95 -5.97
N ALA A 41 -5.73 7.37 -5.18
CA ALA A 41 -6.20 6.01 -5.40
C ALA A 41 -7.09 5.92 -6.65
N ALA A 42 -8.02 6.87 -6.83
CA ALA A 42 -8.83 6.93 -8.05
C ALA A 42 -7.97 7.12 -9.31
N ALA A 43 -6.95 7.97 -9.24
CA ALA A 43 -6.01 8.17 -10.35
C ALA A 43 -5.26 6.88 -10.70
N PHE A 44 -4.74 6.15 -9.70
CA PHE A 44 -4.10 4.85 -9.92
C PHE A 44 -5.05 3.82 -10.54
N ARG A 45 -6.31 3.77 -10.08
CA ARG A 45 -7.32 2.90 -10.67
C ARG A 45 -7.57 3.23 -12.15
N THR A 46 -7.68 4.50 -12.50
CA THR A 46 -7.87 4.93 -13.89
C THR A 46 -6.70 4.50 -14.76
N GLU A 47 -5.47 4.81 -14.34
CA GLU A 47 -4.22 4.43 -15.04
C GLU A 47 -4.14 2.90 -15.24
N TRP A 48 -4.51 2.15 -14.21
CA TRP A 48 -4.57 0.69 -14.25
C TRP A 48 -5.56 0.17 -15.30
N MET A 49 -6.76 0.77 -15.35
CA MET A 49 -7.82 0.39 -16.29
C MET A 49 -7.48 0.78 -17.73
N GLU A 50 -6.89 1.96 -17.95
CA GLU A 50 -6.43 2.41 -19.27
C GLU A 50 -5.38 1.44 -19.83
N THR A 51 -4.36 1.12 -19.03
CA THR A 51 -3.34 0.12 -19.40
C THR A 51 -3.97 -1.23 -19.78
N LYS A 52 -4.98 -1.66 -19.01
CA LYS A 52 -5.70 -2.92 -19.26
C LYS A 52 -6.46 -2.90 -20.58
N ILE A 53 -7.13 -1.78 -20.88
CA ILE A 53 -7.91 -1.58 -22.10
C ILE A 53 -6.98 -1.56 -23.30
N GLU A 54 -5.89 -0.81 -23.24
CA GLU A 54 -4.92 -0.72 -24.34
C GLU A 54 -4.31 -2.08 -24.69
N LYS A 55 -3.85 -2.84 -23.68
CA LYS A 55 -3.30 -4.19 -23.90
C LYS A 55 -4.32 -5.12 -24.53
N ARG A 56 -5.58 -5.03 -24.09
CA ARG A 56 -6.68 -5.78 -24.70
C ARG A 56 -6.90 -5.38 -26.17
N MET A 57 -6.86 -4.09 -26.48
CA MET A 57 -6.98 -3.60 -27.86
C MET A 57 -5.82 -4.07 -28.75
N ARG A 58 -4.62 -4.24 -28.20
CA ARG A 58 -3.45 -4.79 -28.89
C ARG A 58 -3.47 -6.32 -29.02
N GLY A 59 -4.52 -7.00 -28.54
CA GLY A 59 -4.62 -8.46 -28.57
C GLY A 59 -3.65 -9.17 -27.63
N GLU A 60 -3.05 -8.45 -26.68
CA GLU A 60 -2.11 -9.03 -25.72
C GLU A 60 -2.84 -9.96 -24.74
N ASN A 61 -2.19 -11.06 -24.37
CA ASN A 61 -2.72 -11.96 -23.35
C ASN A 61 -2.65 -11.30 -21.97
N LEU A 62 -3.80 -10.82 -21.49
CA LEU A 62 -3.93 -10.22 -20.16
C LEU A 62 -3.60 -11.19 -19.02
N LYS A 63 -3.53 -12.52 -19.25
CA LYS A 63 -3.08 -13.46 -18.22
C LYS A 63 -1.61 -13.28 -17.85
N SER A 64 -0.75 -12.83 -18.77
CA SER A 64 0.70 -12.67 -18.51
C SER A 64 1.09 -11.27 -18.05
N THR A 65 0.17 -10.31 -18.03
CA THR A 65 0.47 -8.90 -17.69
C THR A 65 0.01 -8.48 -16.30
N TYR A 66 -0.69 -9.37 -15.59
CA TYR A 66 -1.22 -9.17 -14.25
C TYR A 66 -0.87 -10.38 -13.37
N GLU A 67 0.43 -10.70 -13.37
CA GLU A 67 1.02 -12.02 -13.08
C GLU A 67 0.68 -12.61 -11.71
N SER A 68 0.25 -11.80 -10.75
CA SER A 68 -0.26 -12.27 -9.47
C SER A 68 -0.83 -11.11 -8.67
N PHE A 69 -1.62 -11.43 -7.65
CA PHE A 69 -2.01 -10.48 -6.62
C PHE A 69 -0.76 -9.89 -5.92
N GLU A 70 0.30 -10.67 -5.77
CA GLU A 70 1.58 -10.22 -5.18
C GLU A 70 2.25 -9.11 -5.99
N TRP A 71 2.30 -9.25 -7.33
CA TRP A 71 2.85 -8.20 -8.20
C TRP A 71 2.03 -6.90 -8.10
N PHE A 72 0.69 -7.03 -8.10
CA PHE A 72 -0.20 -5.90 -7.89
C PHE A 72 0.01 -5.24 -6.52
N ALA A 73 0.10 -6.03 -5.45
CA ALA A 73 0.35 -5.54 -4.10
C ALA A 73 1.70 -4.79 -4.01
N THR A 74 2.72 -5.26 -4.71
CA THR A 74 4.03 -4.57 -4.78
C THR A 74 3.94 -3.22 -5.51
N LYS A 75 3.17 -3.13 -6.60
CA LYS A 75 2.93 -1.87 -7.31
C LYS A 75 2.14 -0.88 -6.45
N MET A 76 1.09 -1.37 -5.79
CA MET A 76 0.32 -0.64 -4.81
C MET A 76 1.21 -0.08 -3.70
N GLU A 77 2.02 -0.94 -3.10
CA GLU A 77 2.95 -0.54 -2.06
C GLU A 77 3.93 0.48 -2.60
N THR A 78 4.57 0.29 -3.74
CA THR A 78 5.49 1.30 -4.31
C THR A 78 4.82 2.65 -4.57
N ARG A 79 3.60 2.66 -5.11
CA ARG A 79 2.87 3.87 -5.49
C ARG A 79 2.35 4.66 -4.29
N PHE A 80 1.93 3.97 -3.25
CA PHE A 80 1.36 4.56 -2.04
C PHE A 80 2.34 4.57 -0.85
N LYS A 81 3.52 3.96 -1.00
CA LYS A 81 4.63 4.06 -0.04
C LYS A 81 5.11 5.48 -0.05
N ASN A 82 4.91 6.11 1.08
CA ASN A 82 5.10 7.54 1.23
C ASN A 82 6.60 7.81 1.43
N VAL A 83 7.37 7.84 0.33
CA VAL A 83 8.81 8.14 0.33
C VAL A 83 9.09 9.48 1.02
N HIS A 84 8.16 10.43 0.92
CA HIS A 84 8.22 11.70 1.63
C HIS A 84 8.04 11.56 3.14
N GLU A 85 7.15 10.70 3.64
CA GLU A 85 7.04 10.41 5.09
C GLU A 85 8.25 9.63 5.60
N GLN A 86 8.85 8.75 4.80
CA GLN A 86 10.10 8.08 5.21
C GLN A 86 11.25 9.08 5.33
N LEU A 87 11.38 10.00 4.37
CA LEU A 87 12.35 11.09 4.44
C LEU A 87 12.05 12.04 5.61
N ALA A 88 10.78 12.36 5.85
CA ALA A 88 10.37 13.18 6.98
C ALA A 88 10.70 12.50 8.31
N ALA A 89 10.33 11.23 8.50
CA ALA A 89 10.66 10.46 9.69
C ALA A 89 12.17 10.32 9.90
N ARG A 90 12.96 10.17 8.82
CA ARG A 90 14.43 10.19 8.89
C ARG A 90 14.96 11.53 9.36
N ASN A 91 14.45 12.63 8.81
CA ASN A 91 14.82 13.98 9.23
C ASN A 91 14.40 14.24 10.67
N ASP A 92 13.21 13.79 11.07
CA ASP A 92 12.68 13.93 12.43
C ASP A 92 13.56 13.16 13.43
N ILE A 93 14.04 11.96 13.10
CA ILE A 93 15.05 11.23 13.90
C ILE A 93 16.34 12.04 14.02
N MET A 94 16.85 12.62 12.93
CA MET A 94 18.12 13.38 12.95
C MET A 94 18.05 14.62 13.86
N ILE A 95 16.87 15.22 14.00
CA ILE A 95 16.67 16.40 14.86
C ILE A 95 16.04 16.04 16.23
N LEU A 96 15.71 14.77 16.47
CA LEU A 96 15.02 14.33 17.68
C LEU A 96 15.92 14.55 18.91
N ARG A 97 15.41 15.29 19.89
CA ARG A 97 16.08 15.53 21.17
C ARG A 97 15.14 15.18 22.31
N GLN A 98 15.67 14.61 23.39
CA GLN A 98 14.87 14.22 24.56
C GLN A 98 14.12 15.41 25.18
N GLY A 99 14.74 16.58 25.24
CA GLY A 99 14.12 17.80 25.77
C GLY A 99 13.61 17.62 27.20
N LYS A 100 12.31 17.87 27.42
CA LYS A 100 11.63 17.69 28.72
C LYS A 100 10.94 16.32 28.88
N ASN A 101 11.06 15.43 27.90
CA ASN A 101 10.41 14.11 27.96
C ASN A 101 11.18 13.16 28.89
N THR A 102 10.44 12.26 29.53
CA THR A 102 11.04 11.11 30.21
C THR A 102 11.77 10.23 29.21
N ALA A 103 12.77 9.47 29.68
CA ALA A 103 13.54 8.57 28.83
C ALA A 103 12.63 7.56 28.10
N GLU A 104 11.62 7.01 28.78
CA GLU A 104 10.63 6.10 28.19
C GLU A 104 9.84 6.76 27.05
N LYS A 105 9.25 7.94 27.28
CA LYS A 105 8.47 8.63 26.23
C LYS A 105 9.32 9.02 25.03
N HIS A 106 10.58 9.38 25.28
CA HIS A 106 11.52 9.67 24.21
C HIS A 106 11.85 8.41 23.40
N PHE A 107 12.05 7.27 24.07
CA PHE A 107 12.34 5.99 23.43
C PHE A 107 11.14 5.46 22.64
N GLU A 108 9.93 5.54 23.19
CA GLU A 108 8.69 5.19 22.49
C GLU A 108 8.54 5.99 21.19
N HIS A 109 8.74 7.31 21.26
CA HIS A 109 8.64 8.18 20.10
C HIS A 109 9.74 7.92 19.06
N PHE A 110 10.96 7.64 19.51
CA PHE A 110 12.05 7.20 18.64
C PHE A 110 11.71 5.88 17.93
N GLU A 111 11.17 4.89 18.63
CA GLU A 111 10.79 3.59 18.04
C GLU A 111 9.66 3.72 17.01
N GLU A 112 8.69 4.62 17.25
CA GLU A 112 7.66 4.94 16.26
C GLU A 112 8.28 5.52 14.98
N LEU A 113 9.14 6.54 15.12
CA LEU A 113 9.83 7.17 14.00
C LEU A 113 10.78 6.20 13.28
N ARG A 114 11.48 5.32 14.02
CA ARG A 114 12.37 4.28 13.45
C ARG A 114 11.61 3.34 12.52
N ARG A 115 10.44 2.87 12.98
CA ARG A 115 9.53 2.06 12.16
C ARG A 115 9.03 2.84 10.94
N GLU A 116 8.84 4.15 11.05
CA GLU A 116 8.39 5.05 9.96
C GLU A 116 9.43 5.22 8.87
N ALA A 117 10.65 5.50 9.30
CA ALA A 117 11.82 5.68 8.46
C ALA A 117 12.31 4.38 7.79
N ASN A 118 11.76 3.23 8.20
CA ASN A 118 12.20 1.90 7.80
C ASN A 118 13.71 1.69 8.04
N TYR A 119 14.20 2.20 9.18
CA TYR A 119 15.53 1.86 9.70
C TYR A 119 15.43 0.45 10.30
N LEU A 120 16.15 -0.50 9.70
CA LEU A 120 16.35 -1.86 10.25
C LEU A 120 17.19 -1.77 11.52
#